data_AF-A0A975PIH9-F1
#
_entry.id   AF-A0A975PIH9-F1
#
_cell.length_a   1.000
_cell.length_b   1.000
_cell.length_c   1.000
_cell.angle_alpha   90.00
_cell.angle_beta   90.00
_cell.angle_gamma   90.00
#
_symmetry.space_group_name_H-M   'P 1'
#
loop_
_entity.id
_entity.type
_entity.pdbx_description
1 polymer ?
#
loop_
_entity_poly.entity_id
_entity_poly.type
_entity_poly.pdbx_seq_one_letter_code
_entity_poly.pdbx_strand_id
1 'polypeptide(L)'
;MTLVEVDSSSVSQSYLNIIKCNMVNSLLNEEKQLDSESLEIVIYKVIEDEFSSSYFKEIKRTGQNEIIIFCEKNLEYFDSNSNLLKIKIWLMQGVDFYDYNNNTLKLIDYLSILDRCENDC
;
A
#
# COMPACT_ATOMS: atom_id res chain seq x y z
N MET A 1 -14.75 -4.47 4.61
CA MET A 1 -13.94 -4.94 3.47
C MET A 1 -13.44 -6.33 3.82
N THR A 2 -13.73 -7.28 2.96
CA THR A 2 -13.34 -8.67 3.12
C THR A 2 -12.06 -8.96 2.33
N LEU A 3 -11.10 -9.67 2.95
CA LEU A 3 -9.81 -10.00 2.38
C LEU A 3 -9.60 -11.52 2.39
N VAL A 4 -8.91 -12.03 1.37
CA VAL A 4 -8.45 -13.42 1.32
C VAL A 4 -6.95 -13.42 1.03
N GLU A 5 -6.18 -14.06 1.91
CA GLU A 5 -4.75 -14.25 1.69
C GLU A 5 -4.52 -15.20 0.50
N VAL A 6 -3.54 -14.89 -0.33
CA VAL A 6 -3.21 -15.67 -1.52
C VAL A 6 -1.71 -15.93 -1.62
N ASP A 7 -1.36 -17.03 -2.27
CA ASP A 7 0.03 -17.39 -2.52
C ASP A 7 0.69 -16.44 -3.54
N SER A 8 2.01 -16.26 -3.44
CA SER A 8 2.80 -15.47 -4.38
C SER A 8 2.69 -15.92 -5.84
N SER A 9 2.41 -17.20 -6.09
CA SER A 9 2.14 -17.73 -7.43
C SER A 9 0.84 -17.20 -8.07
N SER A 10 -0.03 -16.56 -7.28
CA SER A 10 -1.27 -15.95 -7.78
C SER A 10 -1.05 -14.58 -8.46
N VAL A 11 0.16 -14.04 -8.39
CA VAL A 11 0.55 -12.78 -9.03
C VAL A 11 1.72 -13.00 -9.98
N SER A 12 1.87 -12.13 -10.98
CA SER A 12 3.01 -12.25 -11.89
C SER A 12 4.32 -11.96 -11.18
N GLN A 13 5.37 -12.72 -11.52
CA GLN A 13 6.69 -12.52 -10.95
C GLN A 13 7.24 -11.11 -11.25
N SER A 14 6.93 -10.56 -12.42
CA SER A 14 7.32 -9.20 -12.78
C SER A 14 6.68 -8.15 -11.86
N TYR A 15 5.40 -8.33 -11.51
CA TYR A 15 4.72 -7.43 -10.60
C TYR A 15 5.30 -7.54 -9.19
N LEU A 16 5.50 -8.76 -8.70
CA LEU A 16 6.12 -9.00 -7.40
C LEU A 16 7.52 -8.38 -7.30
N ASN A 17 8.33 -8.46 -8.36
CA ASN A 17 9.66 -7.85 -8.40
C ASN A 17 9.60 -6.32 -8.33
N ILE A 18 8.63 -5.68 -8.99
CA ILE A 18 8.41 -4.23 -8.90
C ILE A 18 8.06 -3.84 -7.47
N ILE A 19 7.14 -4.58 -6.84
CA ILE A 19 6.74 -4.33 -5.44
C ILE A 19 7.93 -4.48 -4.49
N LYS A 20 8.71 -5.56 -4.62
CA LYS A 20 9.93 -5.76 -3.83
C LYS A 20 10.92 -4.60 -4.00
N CYS A 21 11.13 -4.13 -5.24
CA CYS A 21 12.00 -2.99 -5.52
C CYS A 21 11.48 -1.72 -4.81
N ASN A 22 10.18 -1.46 -4.86
CA ASN A 22 9.58 -0.33 -4.18
C ASN A 22 9.74 -0.42 -2.65
N MET A 23 9.56 -1.61 -2.06
CA MET A 23 9.76 -1.85 -0.63
C MET A 23 11.20 -1.57 -0.19
N VAL A 24 12.18 -2.14 -0.91
CA VAL A 24 13.61 -1.97 -0.62
C VAL A 24 14.02 -0.49 -0.67
N ASN A 25 13.49 0.26 -1.63
CA ASN A 25 13.83 1.67 -1.82
C ASN A 25 12.84 2.64 -1.13
N SER A 26 11.97 2.14 -0.25
CA SER A 26 11.00 2.99 0.46
C SER A 26 11.63 3.72 1.62
N LEU A 27 11.08 4.89 1.98
CA LEU A 27 11.47 5.64 3.18
C LEU A 27 11.35 4.78 4.45
N LEU A 28 10.36 3.87 4.48
CA LEU A 28 10.13 2.95 5.59
C LEU A 28 11.27 1.93 5.79
N ASN A 29 12.13 1.73 4.78
CA ASN A 29 13.26 0.82 4.83
C ASN A 29 14.61 1.52 5.07
N GLU A 30 14.64 2.85 5.23
CA GLU A 30 15.89 3.58 5.46
C GLU A 30 16.63 3.11 6.72
N GLU A 31 15.88 2.84 7.79
CA GLU A 31 16.44 2.37 9.06
C GLU A 31 16.72 0.87 9.09
N LYS A 32 15.83 0.05 8.51
CA LYS A 32 15.91 -1.42 8.60
C LYS A 32 16.83 -2.04 7.54
N GLN A 33 17.01 -1.36 6.41
CA GLN A 33 17.92 -1.75 5.32
C GLN A 33 17.73 -3.20 4.85
N LEU A 34 16.48 -3.66 4.78
CA LEU A 34 16.14 -4.99 4.28
C LEU A 34 16.43 -5.07 2.78
N ASP A 35 17.00 -6.20 2.35
CA ASP A 35 17.12 -6.55 0.94
C ASP A 35 15.89 -7.32 0.44
N SER A 36 15.81 -7.57 -0.88
CA SER A 36 14.64 -8.21 -1.52
C SER A 36 14.37 -9.64 -1.07
N GLU A 37 15.39 -10.32 -0.53
CA GLU A 37 15.30 -11.71 -0.05
C GLU A 37 14.88 -11.76 1.42
N SER A 38 15.10 -10.68 2.16
CA SER A 38 14.73 -10.52 3.57
C SER A 38 13.31 -9.99 3.79
N LEU A 39 12.61 -9.59 2.72
CA LEU A 39 11.22 -9.10 2.82
C LEU A 39 10.25 -10.25 3.13
N GLU A 40 9.42 -10.05 4.16
CA GLU A 40 8.32 -10.95 4.48
C GLU A 40 6.99 -10.38 3.95
N ILE A 41 6.66 -10.75 2.71
CA ILE A 41 5.48 -10.24 2.01
C ILE A 41 4.28 -11.17 2.19
N VAL A 42 3.16 -10.60 2.63
CA VAL A 42 1.84 -11.23 2.62
C VAL A 42 0.99 -10.58 1.54
N ILE A 43 0.27 -11.38 0.76
CA ILE A 43 -0.53 -10.91 -0.37
C ILE A 43 -2.00 -11.20 -0.10
N TYR A 44 -2.85 -10.20 -0.29
CA TYR A 44 -4.29 -10.34 -0.16
C TYR A 44 -4.99 -9.99 -1.47
N LYS A 45 -6.03 -10.75 -1.80
CA LYS A 45 -7.07 -10.32 -2.74
C LYS A 45 -8.24 -9.71 -1.98
N VAL A 46 -8.73 -8.57 -2.45
CA VAL A 46 -9.95 -7.95 -1.91
C VAL A 46 -11.15 -8.64 -2.54
N ILE A 47 -12.13 -9.01 -1.72
CA ILE A 47 -13.42 -9.51 -2.20
C ILE A 47 -14.34 -8.32 -2.47
N GLU A 48 -15.00 -8.32 -3.62
CA GLU A 48 -15.97 -7.27 -3.98
C GLU A 48 -17.21 -7.41 -3.09
N ASP A 49 -17.38 -6.47 -2.17
CA ASP A 49 -18.50 -6.36 -1.24
C ASP A 49 -18.97 -4.91 -1.16
N GLU A 50 -19.98 -4.63 -0.34
CA GLU A 50 -20.52 -3.27 -0.18
C GLU A 50 -19.46 -2.25 0.27
N PHE A 51 -18.47 -2.68 1.05
CA PHE A 51 -17.41 -1.83 1.60
C PHE A 51 -16.24 -1.62 0.64
N SER A 52 -16.01 -2.52 -0.32
CA SER A 52 -14.92 -2.43 -1.29
C SER A 52 -15.38 -1.96 -2.68
N SER A 53 -16.69 -1.83 -2.90
CA SER A 53 -17.30 -1.46 -4.17
C SER A 53 -16.74 -0.18 -4.81
N SER A 54 -16.36 0.83 -4.02
CA SER A 54 -15.76 2.07 -4.52
C SER A 54 -14.38 1.83 -5.14
N TYR A 55 -13.55 1.00 -4.53
CA TYR A 55 -12.22 0.66 -5.04
C TYR A 55 -12.33 -0.17 -6.34
N PHE A 56 -13.29 -1.09 -6.40
CA PHE A 56 -13.55 -1.86 -7.63
C PHE A 56 -14.03 -0.98 -8.78
N LYS A 57 -14.85 0.05 -8.50
CA LYS A 57 -15.25 1.04 -9.52
C LYS A 57 -14.06 1.82 -10.09
N GLU A 58 -13.04 2.12 -9.26
CA GLU A 58 -11.81 2.78 -9.71
C GLU A 58 -11.04 1.89 -10.69
N ILE A 59 -10.68 0.67 -10.28
CA ILE A 59 -9.81 -0.21 -11.06
C ILE A 59 -10.50 -0.78 -12.32
N LYS A 60 -11.83 -0.93 -12.32
CA LYS A 60 -12.58 -1.36 -13.51
C LYS A 60 -12.46 -0.36 -14.66
N ARG A 61 -12.20 0.93 -14.38
CA ARG A 61 -11.95 1.95 -15.42
C ARG A 61 -10.61 1.75 -16.13
N THR A 62 -9.66 1.06 -15.51
CA THR A 62 -8.34 0.75 -16.09
C THR A 62 -8.27 -0.65 -16.71
N GLY A 63 -9.40 -1.37 -16.78
CA GLY A 63 -9.48 -2.73 -17.32
C GLY A 63 -9.03 -3.82 -16.36
N GLN A 64 -8.75 -3.48 -15.10
CA GLN A 64 -8.40 -4.43 -14.05
C GLN A 64 -9.67 -4.95 -13.35
N ASN A 65 -9.67 -6.23 -12.99
CA ASN A 65 -10.83 -6.91 -12.38
C ASN A 65 -10.59 -7.37 -10.95
N GLU A 66 -9.35 -7.34 -10.48
CA GLU A 66 -8.96 -7.79 -9.15
C GLU A 66 -8.20 -6.67 -8.43
N ILE A 67 -8.43 -6.53 -7.13
CA ILE A 67 -7.60 -5.68 -6.27
C ILE A 67 -6.69 -6.59 -5.44
N ILE A 68 -5.41 -6.30 -5.50
CA ILE A 68 -4.36 -7.01 -4.77
C ILE A 68 -3.73 -6.02 -3.79
N ILE A 69 -3.45 -6.48 -2.58
CA ILE A 69 -2.72 -5.75 -1.55
C ILE A 69 -1.47 -6.54 -1.20
N PHE A 70 -0.32 -5.87 -1.19
CA PHE A 70 0.94 -6.41 -0.70
C PHE A 70 1.25 -5.75 0.63
N CYS A 71 1.53 -6.53 1.66
CA CYS A 71 1.93 -6.03 2.97
C CYS A 71 3.29 -6.63 3.32
N GLU A 72 4.24 -5.81 3.74
CA GLU A 72 5.51 -6.28 4.30
C GLU A 72 5.47 -6.15 5.83
N LYS A 73 5.74 -7.25 6.53
CA LYS A 73 5.52 -7.35 7.98
C LYS A 73 6.48 -6.50 8.81
N ASN A 74 7.68 -6.27 8.30
CA ASN A 74 8.76 -5.62 9.01
C ASN A 74 8.84 -4.12 8.71
N LEU A 75 8.25 -3.61 7.64
CA LEU A 75 8.41 -2.22 7.20
C LEU A 75 7.17 -1.37 7.44
N GLU A 76 6.09 -1.95 7.97
CA GLU A 76 4.75 -1.32 7.97
C GLU A 76 4.30 -0.88 6.56
N TYR A 77 4.98 -1.38 5.54
CA TYR A 77 4.82 -1.01 4.16
C TYR A 77 3.64 -1.78 3.57
N PHE A 78 2.84 -1.09 2.77
CA PHE A 78 1.85 -1.75 1.94
C PHE A 78 1.74 -1.07 0.56
N ASP A 79 1.31 -1.84 -0.43
CA ASP A 79 1.01 -1.35 -1.78
C ASP A 79 -0.26 -2.03 -2.32
N SER A 80 -0.94 -1.36 -3.25
CA SER A 80 -2.12 -1.88 -3.94
C SER A 80 -2.22 -1.29 -5.34
N ASN A 81 -2.79 -2.07 -6.26
CA ASN A 81 -3.14 -1.62 -7.59
C ASN A 81 -4.36 -0.67 -7.62
N SER A 82 -5.14 -0.57 -6.54
CA SER A 82 -6.12 0.51 -6.36
C SER A 82 -5.45 1.69 -5.67
N ASN A 83 -5.33 2.82 -6.38
CA ASN A 83 -4.73 4.01 -5.79
C ASN A 83 -5.62 4.60 -4.69
N LEU A 84 -6.94 4.52 -4.85
CA LEU A 84 -7.88 4.98 -3.83
C LEU A 84 -7.75 4.16 -2.54
N LEU A 85 -7.68 2.83 -2.66
CA LEU A 85 -7.46 1.96 -1.50
C LEU A 85 -6.09 2.24 -0.87
N LYS A 86 -5.06 2.40 -1.72
CA LYS A 86 -3.70 2.66 -1.25
C LYS A 86 -3.63 3.92 -0.40
N ILE A 87 -4.13 5.04 -0.93
CA ILE A 87 -4.17 6.32 -0.22
C ILE A 87 -4.93 6.21 1.10
N LYS A 88 -6.08 5.53 1.08
CA LYS A 88 -6.91 5.40 2.29
C LYS A 88 -6.25 4.61 3.40
N ILE A 89 -5.54 3.53 3.08
CA ILE A 89 -4.78 2.78 4.09
C ILE A 89 -3.64 3.65 4.65
N TRP A 90 -2.93 4.41 3.82
CA TRP A 90 -1.84 5.32 4.26
C TRP A 90 -2.37 6.36 5.24
N LEU A 91 -3.51 6.97 4.92
CA LEU A 91 -4.17 7.92 5.81
C LEU A 91 -4.66 7.27 7.10
N MET A 92 -5.15 6.03 7.06
CA MET A 92 -5.59 5.30 8.25
C MET A 92 -4.43 4.87 9.16
N GLN A 93 -3.27 4.55 8.61
CA GLN A 93 -2.06 4.24 9.40
C GLN A 93 -1.56 5.47 10.15
N GLY A 94 -1.71 6.66 9.55
CA GLY A 94 -1.31 7.90 10.19
C GLY A 94 0.21 8.07 10.27
N VAL A 95 0.61 8.96 11.17
CA VAL A 95 2.01 9.23 11.52
C VAL A 95 2.14 9.11 13.03
N ASP A 96 3.27 8.61 13.51
CA ASP A 96 3.47 8.49 14.95
C ASP A 96 3.90 9.84 15.58
N PHE A 97 3.97 9.86 16.91
CA PHE A 97 4.39 11.06 17.62
C PHE A 97 5.84 11.47 17.33
N TYR A 98 6.70 10.51 16.97
CA TYR A 98 8.08 10.83 16.62
C TYR A 98 8.11 11.57 15.28
N ASP A 99 7.43 11.05 14.26
CA ASP A 99 7.27 11.66 12.94
C ASP A 99 6.71 13.09 13.05
N TYR A 100 5.64 13.25 13.84
CA TYR A 100 5.00 14.54 14.10
C TYR A 100 5.95 15.56 14.74
N ASN A 101 6.69 15.15 15.78
CA ASN A 101 7.55 16.07 16.53
C ASN A 101 8.86 16.42 15.80
N ASN A 102 9.29 15.57 14.86
CA ASN A 102 10.59 15.72 14.18
C ASN A 102 10.46 16.18 12.72
N ASN A 103 9.25 16.41 12.20
CA ASN A 103 9.00 16.79 10.80
C ASN A 103 9.67 15.84 9.80
N THR A 104 9.54 14.53 10.03
CA THR A 104 10.14 13.52 9.16
C THR A 104 9.55 13.59 7.75
N LEU A 105 10.23 13.00 6.76
CA LEU A 105 9.70 12.87 5.40
C LEU A 105 8.35 12.14 5.39
N LYS A 106 8.15 11.17 6.29
CA LYS A 106 6.88 10.47 6.49
C LYS A 106 5.74 11.41 6.88
N LEU A 107 6.00 12.41 7.74
CA LEU A 107 5.01 13.46 8.05
C LEU A 107 4.69 14.30 6.81
N ILE A 108 5.71 14.73 6.05
CA ILE A 108 5.54 15.56 4.86
C ILE A 108 4.71 14.82 3.80
N ASP A 109 5.01 13.55 3.56
CA ASP A 109 4.26 12.70 2.63
C ASP A 109 2.81 12.50 3.08
N TYR A 110 2.59 12.22 4.36
CA TYR A 110 1.25 12.09 4.92
C TYR A 110 0.41 13.36 4.72
N LEU A 111 0.95 14.53 5.07
CA LEU A 111 0.25 15.81 4.90
C LEU A 111 -0.03 16.12 3.43
N SER A 112 0.91 15.78 2.54
CA SER A 112 0.72 15.96 1.08
C SER A 112 -0.37 15.05 0.51
N ILE A 113 -0.53 13.84 1.06
CA ILE A 113 -1.64 12.95 0.70
C ILE A 113 -2.96 13.50 1.25
N LEU A 114 -2.97 13.93 2.51
CA LEU A 114 -4.16 14.47 3.16
C LEU A 114 -4.70 15.71 2.41
N ASP A 115 -3.83 16.66 2.09
CA ASP A 115 -4.19 17.88 1.35
C ASP A 115 -4.80 17.56 -0.02
N ARG A 116 -4.22 16.62 -0.78
CA ARG A 116 -4.80 16.17 -2.05
C ARG A 116 -6.18 15.56 -1.87
N CYS A 117 -6.39 14.76 -0.81
CA CYS A 117 -7.70 14.17 -0.54
C CYS A 117 -8.76 15.20 -0.14
N GLU A 118 -8.38 16.27 0.56
CA GLU A 118 -9.31 17.33 0.94
C GLU A 118 -9.65 18.25 -0.24
N ASN A 119 -8.72 18.44 -1.18
CA ASN A 119 -8.88 19.36 -2.31
C ASN A 119 -9.40 18.71 -3.61
N ASP A 120 -9.34 17.38 -3.74
CA ASP A 120 -9.90 16.62 -4.89
C ASP A 120 -11.39 16.20 -4.68
N CYS A 121 -12.07 16.75 -3.66
CA CYS A 121 -13.49 16.52 -3.36
C CYS A 121 -14.44 17.55 -3.98
#